data_AF-A0A6Y1WEB6-F1
#
_entry.id   AF-A0A6Y1WEB6-F1
#
_cell.length_a   1.000
_cell.length_b   1.000
_cell.length_c   1.000
_cell.angle_alpha   90.00
_cell.angle_beta   90.00
_cell.angle_gamma   90.00
#
_symmetry.space_group_name_H-M   'P 1'
#
loop_
_entity.id
_entity.type
_entity.pdbx_description
1 polymer ?
#
loop_
_entity_poly.entity_id
_entity_poly.type
_entity_poly.pdbx_seq_one_letter_code
_entity_poly.pdbx_strand_id
1 'polypeptide(L)'
;MMFGAFIGSATPVGGGVIAFPVLSFIKHAPSSEAATFCLAMQAFGMTAASLTIYKNKIKVNSFLIIYSTVIATLGYLVGLAYIQNPFSSVSLKIFFSSFWLTFGIAIYLLRRKNKVMLTMRNKGEMASSKMLTLGIISFIGGVITSWIGNGIDVMFFCALILIFSESESIATASAVVVMSLISIFSTIINFSTGNYSTHTLEYLSATIPIVIFFAPLGIMY
;
A
#
# COMPACT_ATOMS: atom_id res chain seq x y z
N MET A 1 -5.82 -16.94 -1.01
CA MET A 1 -5.13 -16.00 -0.11
C MET A 1 -3.65 -16.33 0.07
N MET A 2 -3.23 -17.59 0.16
CA MET A 2 -1.81 -17.99 0.32
C MET A 2 -0.85 -17.31 -0.67
N PHE A 3 -1.03 -17.51 -1.98
CA PHE A 3 -0.22 -16.85 -3.01
C PHE A 3 -0.31 -15.32 -2.95
N GLY A 4 -1.48 -14.80 -2.60
CA GLY A 4 -1.70 -13.35 -2.46
C GLY A 4 -0.90 -12.73 -1.32
N ALA A 5 -0.85 -13.40 -0.18
CA ALA A 5 -0.05 -12.98 0.97
C ALA A 5 1.45 -13.06 0.68
N PHE A 6 1.90 -14.15 0.05
CA PHE A 6 3.31 -14.33 -0.30
C PHE A 6 3.78 -13.27 -1.31
N ILE A 7 3.12 -13.18 -2.48
CA ILE A 7 3.50 -12.23 -3.54
C ILE A 7 3.33 -10.79 -3.07
N GLY A 8 2.25 -10.51 -2.33
CA GLY A 8 1.95 -9.18 -1.83
C GLY A 8 2.98 -8.63 -0.85
N SER A 9 3.68 -9.48 -0.09
CA SER A 9 4.75 -9.06 0.81
C SER A 9 6.16 -9.18 0.20
N ALA A 10 6.34 -9.99 -0.84
CA ALA A 10 7.55 -10.01 -1.65
C ALA A 10 7.70 -8.76 -2.55
N THR A 11 6.60 -8.00 -2.72
CA THR A 11 6.54 -6.82 -3.59
C THR A 11 6.01 -5.62 -2.81
N PRO A 12 6.22 -4.37 -3.28
CA PRO A 12 5.72 -3.15 -2.61
C PRO A 12 4.21 -2.92 -2.82
N VAL A 13 3.49 -3.97 -3.17
CA VAL A 13 2.15 -3.95 -3.76
C VAL A 13 1.10 -4.37 -2.73
N GLY A 14 1.50 -5.12 -1.69
CA GLY A 14 0.61 -5.63 -0.66
C GLY A 14 -0.30 -6.76 -1.13
N GLY A 15 -0.87 -7.49 -0.18
CA GLY A 15 -1.83 -8.56 -0.47
C GLY A 15 -3.19 -8.05 -0.99
N GLY A 16 -3.46 -6.75 -0.80
CA GLY A 16 -4.68 -6.09 -1.26
C GLY A 16 -4.89 -6.18 -2.77
N VAL A 17 -3.81 -6.26 -3.56
CA VAL A 17 -3.91 -6.35 -5.01
C VAL A 17 -4.52 -7.62 -5.53
N ILE A 18 -4.37 -8.72 -4.80
CA ILE A 18 -4.96 -10.00 -5.19
C ILE A 18 -6.31 -10.15 -4.50
N ALA A 19 -6.46 -9.65 -3.28
CA ALA A 19 -7.72 -9.75 -2.54
C ALA A 19 -8.85 -8.88 -3.13
N PHE A 20 -8.56 -7.64 -3.52
CA PHE A 20 -9.58 -6.73 -4.06
C PHE A 20 -10.21 -7.28 -5.35
N PRO A 21 -9.45 -7.73 -6.37
CA PRO A 21 -10.02 -8.35 -7.56
C PRO A 21 -10.76 -9.65 -7.27
N VAL A 22 -10.26 -10.50 -6.38
CA VAL A 22 -10.94 -11.76 -6.04
C VAL A 22 -12.30 -11.47 -5.41
N LEU A 23 -12.39 -10.51 -4.50
CA LEU A 23 -13.66 -10.15 -3.87
C LEU A 23 -14.59 -9.41 -4.83
N SER A 24 -14.07 -8.44 -5.57
CA SER A 24 -14.90 -7.55 -6.41
C SER A 24 -15.28 -8.17 -7.77
N PHE A 25 -14.39 -8.93 -8.41
CA PHE A 25 -14.66 -9.56 -9.71
C PHE A 25 -15.16 -10.99 -9.60
N ILE A 26 -14.59 -11.83 -8.72
CA ILE A 26 -14.95 -13.25 -8.67
C ILE A 26 -16.13 -13.48 -7.73
N LYS A 27 -16.11 -12.86 -6.54
CA LYS A 27 -17.17 -13.00 -5.54
C LYS A 27 -18.27 -11.95 -5.65
N HIS A 28 -18.14 -11.00 -6.59
CA HIS A 28 -19.10 -9.92 -6.84
C HIS A 28 -19.47 -9.10 -5.57
N ALA A 29 -18.56 -9.02 -4.59
CA ALA A 29 -18.77 -8.24 -3.38
C ALA A 29 -18.77 -6.73 -3.69
N PRO A 30 -19.51 -5.92 -2.90
CA PRO A 30 -19.44 -4.46 -2.98
C PRO A 30 -18.01 -3.97 -2.83
N SER A 31 -17.62 -2.97 -3.63
CA SER A 31 -16.25 -2.45 -3.64
C SER A 31 -15.84 -1.84 -2.30
N SER A 32 -16.80 -1.27 -1.56
CA SER A 32 -16.60 -0.76 -0.20
C SER A 32 -16.23 -1.89 0.77
N GLU A 33 -16.94 -3.01 0.73
CA GLU A 33 -16.64 -4.20 1.56
C GLU A 33 -15.31 -4.84 1.19
N ALA A 34 -14.97 -4.88 -0.11
CA ALA A 34 -13.68 -5.37 -0.56
C ALA A 34 -12.52 -4.48 -0.08
N ALA A 35 -12.71 -3.15 -0.03
CA ALA A 35 -11.72 -2.21 0.47
C ALA A 35 -11.51 -2.35 1.99
N THR A 36 -12.59 -2.42 2.78
CA THR A 36 -12.48 -2.61 4.24
C THR A 36 -11.89 -3.98 4.60
N PHE A 37 -12.21 -5.02 3.82
CA PHE A 37 -11.54 -6.32 3.91
C PHE A 37 -10.04 -6.21 3.63
N CYS A 38 -9.64 -5.53 2.54
CA CYS A 38 -8.23 -5.41 2.16
C CYS A 38 -7.43 -4.66 3.23
N LEU A 39 -7.98 -3.61 3.82
CA LEU A 39 -7.34 -2.89 4.93
C LEU A 39 -7.16 -3.80 6.15
N ALA A 40 -8.23 -4.49 6.57
CA ALA A 40 -8.17 -5.37 7.73
C ALA A 40 -7.18 -6.52 7.51
N MET A 41 -7.20 -7.16 6.34
CA MET A 41 -6.30 -8.26 6.02
C MET A 41 -4.83 -7.81 5.99
N GLN A 42 -4.55 -6.62 5.44
CA GLN A 42 -3.20 -6.05 5.43
C GLN A 42 -2.72 -5.63 6.81
N ALA A 43 -3.61 -5.20 7.71
CA ALA A 43 -3.26 -4.88 9.09
C ALA A 43 -2.65 -6.09 9.82
N PHE A 44 -3.07 -7.32 9.50
CA PHE A 44 -2.42 -8.53 10.02
C PHE A 44 -1.18 -8.91 9.21
N GLY A 45 -1.31 -8.98 7.89
CA GLY A 45 -0.25 -9.45 7.01
C GLY A 45 1.00 -8.57 6.99
N MET A 46 0.81 -7.28 6.69
CA MET A 46 1.91 -6.33 6.59
C MET A 46 2.56 -6.08 7.95
N THR A 47 1.83 -6.26 9.05
CA THR A 47 2.39 -6.21 10.41
C THR A 47 3.27 -7.42 10.72
N ALA A 48 2.86 -8.62 10.30
CA ALA A 48 3.71 -9.80 10.42
C ALA A 48 4.99 -9.65 9.57
N ALA A 49 4.86 -9.10 8.35
CA ALA A 49 6.01 -8.79 7.50
C ALA A 49 6.90 -7.68 8.11
N SER A 50 6.33 -6.63 8.69
CA SER A 50 7.09 -5.54 9.32
C SER A 50 7.85 -5.98 10.57
N LEU A 51 7.29 -6.90 11.37
CA LEU A 51 8.02 -7.57 12.46
C LEU A 51 9.22 -8.37 11.95
N THR A 52 9.08 -9.01 10.78
CA THR A 52 10.17 -9.76 10.13
C THR A 52 11.26 -8.83 9.60
N ILE A 53 10.88 -7.70 9.01
CA ILE A 53 11.80 -6.61 8.61
C ILE A 53 12.61 -6.13 9.82
N TYR A 54 11.93 -5.88 10.95
CA TYR A 54 12.57 -5.46 12.19
C TYR A 54 13.54 -6.52 12.73
N LYS A 55 13.11 -7.79 12.79
CA LYS A 55 13.95 -8.91 13.27
C LYS A 55 15.19 -9.13 12.41
N ASN A 56 15.04 -9.04 11.08
CA ASN A 56 16.14 -9.21 10.12
C ASN A 56 17.00 -7.95 9.95
N LYS A 57 16.71 -6.86 10.68
CA LYS A 57 17.44 -5.59 10.64
C LYS A 57 17.60 -5.03 9.22
N ILE A 58 16.57 -5.19 8.39
CA ILE A 58 16.56 -4.60 7.05
C ILE A 58 16.55 -3.08 7.22
N LYS A 59 17.42 -2.38 6.50
CA LYS A 59 17.55 -0.93 6.58
C LYS A 59 16.25 -0.28 6.10
N VAL A 60 15.71 0.62 6.92
CA VAL A 60 14.52 1.41 6.61
C VAL A 60 14.73 2.84 7.07
N ASN A 61 14.18 3.81 6.35
CA ASN A 61 14.25 5.22 6.72
C ASN A 61 13.05 5.61 7.59
N SER A 62 13.20 5.50 8.90
CA SER A 62 12.12 5.77 9.87
C SER A 62 11.53 7.17 9.74
N PHE A 63 12.34 8.17 9.40
CA PHE A 63 11.85 9.55 9.24
C PHE A 63 10.88 9.67 8.07
N LEU A 64 11.24 9.14 6.90
CA LEU A 64 10.36 9.15 5.72
C LEU A 64 9.09 8.32 5.94
N ILE A 65 9.21 7.19 6.64
CA ILE A 65 8.07 6.33 7.00
C ILE A 65 7.09 7.10 7.89
N ILE A 66 7.56 7.71 8.98
CA ILE A 66 6.70 8.44 9.92
C ILE A 66 6.06 9.64 9.21
N TYR A 67 6.84 10.42 8.46
CA TYR A 67 6.34 11.57 7.71
C TYR A 67 5.24 11.18 6.72
N SER A 68 5.48 10.14 5.91
CA SER A 68 4.51 9.65 4.94
C SER A 68 3.27 9.08 5.61
N THR A 69 3.43 8.31 6.69
CA THR A 69 2.32 7.71 7.43
C THR A 69 1.39 8.76 8.02
N VAL A 70 1.93 9.82 8.63
CA VAL A 70 1.12 10.92 9.20
C VAL A 70 0.31 11.60 8.10
N ILE A 71 0.95 11.96 6.99
CA ILE A 71 0.28 12.67 5.90
C ILE A 71 -0.71 11.77 5.17
N ALA A 72 -0.37 10.50 4.97
CA ALA A 72 -1.28 9.52 4.37
C ALA A 72 -2.48 9.24 5.27
N THR A 73 -2.32 9.25 6.60
CA THR A 73 -3.44 9.13 7.55
C THR A 73 -4.38 10.33 7.42
N LEU A 74 -3.84 11.55 7.30
CA LEU A 74 -4.65 12.74 7.02
C LEU A 74 -5.39 12.62 5.68
N GLY A 75 -4.70 12.17 4.62
CA GLY A 75 -5.31 11.91 3.31
C GLY A 75 -6.41 10.85 3.38
N TYR A 76 -6.19 9.78 4.13
CA TYR A 76 -7.18 8.73 4.35
C TYR A 76 -8.42 9.26 5.07
N LEU A 77 -8.26 10.05 6.13
CA LEU A 77 -9.37 10.66 6.86
C LEU A 77 -10.17 11.62 5.98
N VAL A 78 -9.49 12.44 5.18
CA VAL A 78 -10.14 13.35 4.21
C VAL A 78 -10.88 12.54 3.13
N GLY A 79 -10.28 11.47 2.63
CA GLY A 79 -10.90 10.55 1.68
C GLY A 79 -12.16 9.91 2.25
N LEU A 80 -12.10 9.44 3.49
CA LEU A 80 -13.23 8.79 4.16
C LEU A 80 -14.35 9.77 4.53
N ALA A 81 -14.03 10.99 4.98
CA ALA A 81 -15.01 11.96 5.47
C ALA A 81 -15.61 12.87 4.38
N TYR A 82 -14.79 13.34 3.43
CA TYR A 82 -15.18 14.40 2.49
C TYR A 82 -15.18 13.95 1.03
N ILE A 83 -14.34 12.99 0.65
CA ILE A 83 -14.23 12.53 -0.72
C ILE A 83 -14.84 11.14 -0.85
N GLN A 84 -16.18 11.10 -0.70
CA GLN A 84 -16.95 9.89 -0.94
C GLN A 84 -16.56 9.33 -2.31
N ASN A 85 -16.33 8.01 -2.33
CA ASN A 85 -15.84 7.31 -3.50
C ASN A 85 -16.71 7.66 -4.73
N PRO A 86 -16.20 8.45 -5.69
CA PRO A 86 -17.01 8.99 -6.78
C PRO A 86 -17.31 7.92 -7.84
N PHE A 87 -16.71 6.74 -7.69
CA PHE A 87 -16.73 5.70 -8.68
C PHE A 87 -17.84 4.69 -8.39
N SER A 88 -18.59 4.34 -9.44
CA SER A 88 -19.40 3.13 -9.42
C SER A 88 -18.51 1.89 -9.20
N SER A 89 -19.09 0.76 -8.80
CA SER A 89 -18.35 -0.51 -8.68
C SER A 89 -17.58 -0.90 -9.95
N VAL A 90 -18.05 -0.48 -11.13
CA VAL A 90 -17.35 -0.69 -12.42
C VAL A 90 -16.20 0.30 -12.60
N SER A 91 -16.41 1.58 -12.26
CA SER A 91 -15.39 2.61 -12.41
C SER A 91 -14.21 2.39 -11.46
N LEU A 92 -14.43 1.85 -10.25
CA LEU A 92 -13.36 1.46 -9.32
C LEU A 92 -12.48 0.35 -9.89
N LYS A 93 -13.10 -0.65 -10.52
CA LYS A 93 -12.40 -1.76 -11.16
C LYS A 93 -11.47 -1.26 -12.28
N ILE A 94 -11.95 -0.32 -13.08
CA ILE A 94 -11.17 0.32 -14.15
C ILE A 94 -10.06 1.18 -13.56
N PHE A 95 -10.36 1.98 -12.52
CA PHE A 95 -9.39 2.83 -11.85
C PHE A 95 -8.26 2.00 -11.22
N PHE A 96 -8.60 0.97 -10.45
CA PHE A 96 -7.65 0.02 -9.87
C PHE A 96 -6.75 -0.59 -10.95
N SER A 97 -7.34 -1.15 -12.01
CA SER A 97 -6.57 -1.77 -13.09
C SER A 97 -5.65 -0.78 -13.80
N SER A 98 -6.12 0.44 -14.04
CA SER A 98 -5.34 1.51 -14.70
C SER A 98 -4.22 2.03 -13.80
N PHE A 99 -4.45 2.12 -12.50
CA PHE A 99 -3.46 2.51 -11.50
C PHE A 99 -2.29 1.53 -11.49
N TRP A 100 -2.56 0.23 -11.46
CA TRP A 100 -1.53 -0.81 -11.50
C TRP A 100 -0.80 -0.90 -12.83
N LEU A 101 -1.52 -0.73 -13.94
CA LEU A 101 -0.91 -0.67 -15.26
C LEU A 101 0.06 0.53 -15.35
N THR A 102 -0.36 1.70 -14.87
CA THR A 102 0.47 2.90 -14.83
C THR A 102 1.70 2.70 -13.95
N PHE A 103 1.55 2.07 -12.79
CA PHE A 103 2.66 1.69 -11.91
C PHE A 103 3.65 0.75 -12.61
N GLY A 104 3.15 -0.30 -13.28
CA GLY A 104 3.99 -1.22 -14.05
C GLY A 104 4.76 -0.54 -15.17
N ILE A 105 4.10 0.36 -15.93
CA ILE A 105 4.75 1.17 -16.97
C ILE A 105 5.79 2.11 -16.36
N ALA A 106 5.49 2.76 -15.24
CA ALA A 106 6.43 3.64 -14.56
C ALA A 106 7.70 2.90 -14.16
N ILE A 107 7.59 1.72 -13.54
CA ILE A 107 8.75 0.88 -13.20
C ILE A 107 9.49 0.42 -14.46
N TYR A 108 8.78 0.00 -15.51
CA TYR A 108 9.41 -0.43 -16.76
C TYR A 108 10.25 0.69 -17.41
N LEU A 109 9.68 1.89 -17.50
CA LEU A 109 10.36 3.07 -18.03
C LEU A 109 11.55 3.48 -17.13
N LEU A 110 11.40 3.35 -15.81
CA LEU A 110 12.49 3.62 -14.87
C LEU A 110 13.62 2.62 -14.98
N ARG A 111 13.31 1.33 -15.10
CA ARG A 111 14.31 0.28 -15.30
C ARG A 111 15.05 0.49 -16.63
N ARG A 112 14.38 1.00 -17.66
CA ARG A 112 15.00 1.37 -18.95
C ARG A 112 15.89 2.61 -18.84
N LYS A 113 15.47 3.64 -18.08
CA LYS A 113 16.28 4.85 -17.84
C LYS A 113 17.41 4.65 -16.81
N ASN A 114 17.29 3.72 -15.87
CA ASN A 114 18.36 3.43 -14.89
C ASN A 114 19.62 2.83 -15.52
N LYS A 115 19.56 2.28 -16.74
CA LYS A 115 20.77 2.00 -17.53
C LYS A 115 21.51 3.28 -18.00
N VAL A 116 20.87 4.45 -17.95
CA VAL A 116 21.40 5.73 -18.44
C VAL A 116 21.62 6.74 -17.29
N MET A 117 20.87 6.65 -16.19
CA MET A 117 20.82 7.65 -15.10
C MET A 117 21.67 7.33 -13.85
N LEU A 118 22.56 6.33 -13.86
CA LEU A 118 23.59 6.24 -12.80
C LEU A 118 24.57 7.44 -12.81
N THR A 119 24.49 8.31 -13.82
CA THR A 119 25.43 9.41 -14.06
C THR A 119 24.99 10.78 -13.52
N MET A 120 23.73 11.00 -13.12
CA MET A 120 23.27 12.35 -12.71
C MET A 120 22.77 12.36 -11.27
N ARG A 121 23.72 12.30 -10.33
CA ARG A 121 23.51 12.66 -8.93
C ARG A 121 23.22 14.15 -8.82
N ASN A 122 21.96 14.55 -9.03
CA ASN A 122 21.50 15.91 -8.74
C ASN A 122 21.46 16.13 -7.23
N LYS A 123 22.61 16.57 -6.71
CA LYS A 123 22.90 16.91 -5.32
C LYS A 123 22.39 18.32 -4.93
N GLY A 124 21.47 18.91 -5.71
CA GLY A 124 21.15 20.34 -5.64
C GLY A 124 19.67 20.73 -5.53
N GLU A 125 18.71 19.80 -5.60
CA GLU A 125 17.31 20.17 -5.33
C GLU A 125 17.09 20.34 -3.82
N MET A 126 16.54 21.50 -3.46
CA MET A 126 16.24 21.92 -2.09
C MET A 126 15.50 20.79 -1.35
N ALA A 127 16.07 20.27 -0.27
CA ALA A 127 15.50 19.13 0.48
C ALA A 127 14.01 19.34 0.85
N SER A 128 13.59 20.59 1.02
CA SER A 128 12.20 21.01 1.24
C SER A 128 11.26 20.65 0.07
N SER A 129 11.69 20.85 -1.18
CA SER A 129 10.86 20.56 -2.37
C SER A 129 10.58 19.06 -2.50
N LYS A 130 11.60 18.21 -2.29
CA LYS A 130 11.43 16.75 -2.29
C LYS A 130 10.48 16.28 -1.19
N MET A 131 10.58 16.88 0.00
CA MET A 131 9.70 16.56 1.13
C MET A 131 8.25 16.95 0.82
N LEU A 132 8.03 18.13 0.23
CA LEU A 132 6.71 18.59 -0.19
C LEU A 132 6.09 17.64 -1.23
N THR A 133 6.86 17.23 -2.24
CA THR A 133 6.40 16.27 -3.24
C THR A 133 6.03 14.93 -2.60
N LEU A 134 6.85 14.42 -1.68
CA LEU A 134 6.54 13.21 -0.91
C LEU A 134 5.26 13.37 -0.09
N GLY A 135 5.05 14.54 0.53
CA GLY A 135 3.84 14.86 1.28
C GLY A 135 2.60 14.80 0.39
N ILE A 136 2.64 15.45 -0.78
CA ILE A 136 1.53 15.43 -1.75
C ILE A 136 1.22 14.01 -2.21
N ILE A 137 2.26 13.23 -2.58
CA ILE A 137 2.11 11.84 -3.01
C ILE A 137 1.51 10.99 -1.88
N SER A 138 1.98 11.17 -0.64
CA SER A 138 1.48 10.42 0.51
C SER A 138 0.03 10.76 0.83
N PHE A 139 -0.35 12.04 0.72
CA PHE A 139 -1.72 12.49 0.91
C PHE A 139 -2.66 11.87 -0.12
N ILE A 140 -2.30 11.94 -1.41
CA ILE A 140 -3.08 11.34 -2.50
C ILE A 140 -3.15 9.82 -2.34
N GLY A 141 -2.04 9.17 -1.98
CA GLY A 141 -1.98 7.74 -1.69
C GLY A 141 -2.92 7.34 -0.55
N GLY A 142 -3.03 8.17 0.49
CA GLY A 142 -3.99 7.99 1.58
C GLY A 142 -5.45 8.06 1.11
N VAL A 143 -5.79 9.05 0.27
CA VAL A 143 -7.13 9.17 -0.33
C VAL A 143 -7.45 7.93 -1.17
N ILE A 144 -6.55 7.49 -2.04
CA ILE A 144 -6.73 6.28 -2.85
C ILE A 144 -6.90 5.03 -1.97
N THR A 145 -6.11 4.93 -0.90
CA THR A 145 -6.20 3.84 0.08
C THR A 145 -7.56 3.81 0.76
N SER A 146 -8.23 4.94 0.95
CA SER A 146 -9.61 4.98 1.48
C SER A 146 -10.64 4.36 0.52
N TRP A 147 -10.40 4.42 -0.79
CA TRP A 147 -11.34 3.92 -1.80
C TRP A 147 -11.18 2.44 -2.14
N ILE A 148 -9.93 1.95 -2.21
CA ILE A 148 -9.61 0.59 -2.66
C ILE A 148 -9.04 -0.28 -1.53
N GLY A 149 -8.62 0.34 -0.43
CA GLY A 149 -8.00 -0.36 0.69
C GLY A 149 -6.52 -0.71 0.48
N ASN A 150 -5.89 -0.17 -0.57
CA ASN A 150 -4.46 -0.30 -0.90
C ASN A 150 -4.07 0.85 -1.85
N GLY A 151 -2.80 1.28 -1.84
CA GLY A 151 -2.28 2.26 -2.81
C GLY A 151 -1.13 3.11 -2.28
N ILE A 152 -1.12 3.44 -0.98
CA ILE A 152 -0.05 4.23 -0.35
C ILE A 152 1.30 3.53 -0.37
N ASP A 153 1.33 2.21 -0.18
CA ASP A 153 2.52 1.35 -0.35
C ASP A 153 3.20 1.58 -1.70
N VAL A 154 2.42 1.52 -2.78
CA VAL A 154 2.87 1.69 -4.16
C VAL A 154 3.40 3.09 -4.41
N MET A 155 2.61 4.09 -4.00
CA MET A 155 2.95 5.50 -4.22
C MET A 155 4.20 5.88 -3.45
N PHE A 156 4.31 5.42 -2.20
CA PHE A 156 5.48 5.63 -1.36
C PHE A 156 6.71 4.91 -1.90
N PHE A 157 6.58 3.66 -2.33
CA PHE A 157 7.64 2.90 -2.99
C PHE A 157 8.17 3.64 -4.23
N CYS A 158 7.27 4.08 -5.11
CA CYS A 158 7.61 4.89 -6.28
C CYS A 158 8.37 6.15 -5.88
N ALA A 159 7.90 6.88 -4.87
CA ALA A 159 8.56 8.09 -4.40
C ALA A 159 9.97 7.83 -3.88
N LEU A 160 10.19 6.73 -3.14
CA LEU A 160 11.51 6.35 -2.64
C LEU A 160 12.50 6.03 -3.76
N ILE A 161 12.07 5.31 -4.79
CA ILE A 161 12.93 4.99 -5.94
C ILE A 161 13.18 6.21 -6.82
N LEU A 162 12.15 7.01 -7.07
CA LEU A 162 12.20 8.13 -8.02
C LEU A 162 12.89 9.37 -7.46
N ILE A 163 12.49 9.78 -6.26
CA ILE A 163 12.83 11.09 -5.69
C ILE A 163 14.06 10.97 -4.78
N PHE A 164 14.11 9.88 -4.01
CA PHE A 164 15.18 9.59 -3.04
C PHE A 164 16.24 8.62 -3.58
N SER A 165 15.98 7.96 -4.72
CA SER A 165 16.89 7.01 -5.36
C SER A 165 17.35 5.89 -4.42
N GLU A 166 16.46 5.44 -3.54
CA GLU A 166 16.70 4.32 -2.63
C GLU A 166 16.72 2.99 -3.38
N SER A 167 17.43 2.01 -2.81
CA SER A 167 17.43 0.65 -3.37
C SER A 167 16.05 -0.02 -3.26
N GLU A 168 15.70 -0.87 -4.23
CA GLU A 168 14.41 -1.57 -4.29
C GLU A 168 14.12 -2.37 -3.00
N SER A 169 15.13 -3.01 -2.41
CA SER A 169 14.98 -3.75 -1.16
C SER A 169 14.59 -2.85 0.02
N ILE A 170 15.26 -1.69 0.18
CA ILE A 170 14.95 -0.71 1.24
C ILE A 170 13.59 -0.06 0.99
N ALA A 171 13.28 0.26 -0.26
CA ALA A 171 12.02 0.88 -0.64
C ALA A 171 10.82 -0.06 -0.39
N THR A 172 10.92 -1.34 -0.77
CA THR A 172 9.87 -2.33 -0.53
C THR A 172 9.66 -2.55 0.96
N ALA A 173 10.74 -2.73 1.74
CA ALA A 173 10.62 -2.86 3.19
C ALA A 173 9.97 -1.63 3.83
N SER A 174 10.36 -0.43 3.42
CA SER A 174 9.79 0.81 3.95
C SER A 174 8.31 0.98 3.57
N ALA A 175 7.91 0.59 2.34
CA ALA A 175 6.52 0.60 1.89
C ALA A 175 5.64 -0.39 2.67
N VAL A 176 6.15 -1.59 2.95
CA VAL A 176 5.46 -2.59 3.79
C VAL A 176 5.20 -2.01 5.19
N VAL A 177 6.18 -1.31 5.78
CA VAL A 177 6.02 -0.68 7.09
C VAL A 177 4.97 0.44 7.04
N VAL A 178 5.02 1.34 6.06
CA VAL A 178 4.00 2.40 5.89
C VAL A 178 2.60 1.78 5.76
N MET A 179 2.47 0.73 4.95
CA MET A 179 1.20 0.05 4.75
C MET A 179 0.70 -0.66 6.01
N SER A 180 1.60 -1.25 6.80
CA SER A 180 1.23 -1.86 8.08
C SER A 180 0.64 -0.83 9.05
N LEU A 181 1.25 0.35 9.17
CA LEU A 181 0.78 1.39 10.07
C LEU A 181 -0.58 1.93 9.63
N ILE A 182 -0.71 2.33 8.37
CA ILE A 182 -1.96 2.91 7.89
C ILE A 182 -3.11 1.90 7.87
N SER A 183 -2.85 0.64 7.52
CA SER A 183 -3.89 -0.39 7.56
C SER A 183 -4.39 -0.66 8.99
N ILE A 184 -3.51 -0.64 10.00
CA ILE A 184 -3.93 -0.70 11.41
C ILE A 184 -4.85 0.49 11.75
N PHE A 185 -4.42 1.72 11.47
CA PHE A 185 -5.20 2.92 11.77
C PHE A 185 -6.56 2.91 11.05
N SER A 186 -6.56 2.64 9.75
CA SER A 186 -7.77 2.57 8.93
C SER A 186 -8.72 1.47 9.40
N THR A 187 -8.20 0.31 9.81
CA THR A 187 -9.01 -0.79 10.35
C THR A 187 -9.69 -0.40 11.66
N ILE A 188 -8.95 0.22 12.59
CA ILE A 188 -9.51 0.72 13.85
C ILE A 188 -10.63 1.74 13.60
N ILE A 189 -10.40 2.69 12.69
CA ILE A 189 -11.39 3.70 12.32
C ILE A 189 -12.64 3.04 11.73
N ASN A 190 -12.49 2.13 10.76
CA ASN A 190 -13.63 1.44 10.14
C ASN A 190 -14.42 0.58 11.14
N PHE A 191 -13.76 0.01 12.15
CA PHE A 191 -14.42 -0.75 13.20
C PHE A 191 -15.24 0.18 14.09
N SER A 192 -14.68 1.34 14.46
CA SER A 192 -15.38 2.35 15.26
C SER A 192 -16.57 2.97 14.53
N THR A 193 -16.55 3.08 13.21
CA THR A 193 -17.66 3.63 12.42
C THR A 193 -18.72 2.59 12.04
N GLY A 194 -18.51 1.31 12.39
CA GLY A 194 -19.46 0.23 12.06
C GLY A 194 -19.47 -0.18 10.58
N ASN A 195 -18.43 0.15 9.81
CA ASN A 195 -18.33 -0.12 8.36
C ASN A 195 -17.98 -1.57 8.01
N TYR A 196 -18.35 -2.54 8.85
CA TYR A 196 -18.05 -3.97 8.62
C TYR A 196 -19.32 -4.79 8.39
N SER A 197 -19.36 -5.44 7.23
CA SER A 197 -20.31 -6.50 6.92
C SER A 197 -19.93 -7.79 7.66
N THR A 198 -20.92 -8.58 8.06
CA THR A 198 -20.72 -9.90 8.69
C THR A 198 -19.91 -10.82 7.79
N HIS A 199 -20.14 -10.78 6.48
CA HIS A 199 -19.38 -11.54 5.48
C HIS A 199 -17.89 -11.15 5.45
N THR A 200 -17.57 -9.87 5.63
CA THR A 200 -16.18 -9.40 5.69
C THR A 200 -15.43 -10.02 6.86
N LEU A 201 -16.09 -10.13 8.03
CA LEU A 201 -15.50 -10.73 9.23
C LEU A 201 -15.26 -12.24 9.09
N GLU A 202 -16.21 -12.96 8.48
CA GLU A 202 -16.06 -14.39 8.19
C GLU A 202 -14.86 -14.64 7.26
N TYR A 203 -14.78 -13.92 6.14
CA TYR A 203 -13.64 -14.04 5.23
C TYR A 203 -12.33 -13.65 5.91
N LEU A 204 -12.35 -12.63 6.78
CA LEU A 204 -11.17 -12.17 7.49
C LEU A 204 -10.67 -13.25 8.45
N SER A 205 -11.57 -13.88 9.22
CA SER A 205 -11.22 -14.94 10.17
C SER A 205 -10.50 -16.12 9.51
N ALA A 206 -10.94 -16.54 8.33
CA ALA A 206 -10.31 -17.61 7.56
C ALA A 206 -8.97 -17.18 6.94
N THR A 207 -8.79 -15.87 6.69
CA THR A 207 -7.64 -15.32 5.98
C THR A 207 -6.48 -14.99 6.92
N ILE A 208 -6.75 -14.48 8.13
CA ILE A 208 -5.75 -14.09 9.14
C ILE A 208 -4.61 -15.13 9.31
N PRO A 209 -4.88 -16.42 9.60
CA PRO A 209 -3.80 -17.37 9.85
C PRO A 209 -2.90 -17.57 8.62
N ILE A 210 -3.48 -17.51 7.42
CA ILE A 210 -2.75 -17.65 6.16
C ILE A 210 -1.84 -16.43 5.97
N VAL A 211 -2.36 -15.22 6.13
CA VAL A 211 -1.59 -14.01 5.83
C VAL A 211 -0.49 -13.79 6.86
N ILE A 212 -0.73 -14.10 8.14
CA ILE A 212 0.32 -14.01 9.18
C ILE A 212 1.50 -14.94 8.88
N PHE A 213 1.27 -16.12 8.31
CA PHE A 213 2.36 -17.05 7.97
C PHE A 213 3.06 -16.70 6.65
N PHE A 214 2.30 -16.39 5.60
CA PHE A 214 2.85 -16.25 4.26
C PHE A 214 3.41 -14.84 3.95
N ALA A 215 2.93 -13.80 4.65
CA ALA A 215 3.48 -12.44 4.47
C ALA A 215 4.95 -12.31 4.93
N PRO A 216 5.35 -12.82 6.12
CA PRO A 216 6.75 -12.91 6.53
C PRO A 216 7.65 -13.69 5.56
N LEU A 217 7.13 -14.77 4.98
CA LEU A 217 7.88 -15.55 3.99
C LEU A 217 8.11 -14.73 2.73
N GLY A 218 7.09 -14.00 2.26
CA GLY A 218 7.22 -13.13 1.09
C GLY A 218 8.35 -12.12 1.20
N ILE A 219 8.50 -11.43 2.33
CA ILE A 219 9.55 -10.40 2.47
C ILE A 219 10.98 -10.97 2.57
N MET A 220 11.12 -12.28 2.82
CA MET A 220 12.42 -12.95 2.93
C MET A 220 12.99 -13.45 1.60
N TYR A 221 12.15 -13.58 0.56
CA TYR A 221 12.52 -14.14 -0.74
C TYR A 221 12.35 -13.11 -1.85
#